data_AF-A0A1D8RTW5-F1
#
_entry.id   AF-A0A1D8RTW5-F1
#
_cell.length_a   1.000
_cell.length_b   1.000
_cell.length_c   1.000
_cell.angle_alpha   90.00
_cell.angle_beta   90.00
_cell.angle_gamma   90.00
#
_symmetry.space_group_name_H-M   'P 1'
#
loop_
_entity.id
_entity.type
_entity.pdbx_description
1 polymer ?
#
loop_
_entity_poly.entity_id
_entity_poly.type
_entity_poly.pdbx_seq_one_letter_code
_entity_poly.pdbx_strand_id
1 'polypeptide(L)'
;MPNNTKTAIKQINDVSRQLLSRIQSVQKNSQNTHDLAETSEEENSKEISQLPELMSQRKELITHLFSHFSSIDISSEEALIIEMTSLDNELTSQSKACKNIITEQIIKLKNSTKIIKSYKKY
;
A
#
# COMPACT_ATOMS: atom_id res chain seq x y z
N MET A 1 13.65 24.45 19.20
CA MET A 1 13.60 22.98 19.11
C MET A 1 13.38 22.56 17.64
N PRO A 2 14.41 22.65 16.79
CA PRO A 2 14.26 22.47 15.33
C PRO A 2 14.23 21.00 14.85
N ASN A 3 14.29 20.01 15.75
CA ASN A 3 14.41 18.60 15.35
C ASN A 3 13.09 17.82 15.32
N ASN A 4 11.98 18.40 15.78
CA ASN A 4 10.73 17.67 15.96
C ASN A 4 9.94 17.56 14.64
N THR A 5 9.84 18.65 13.87
CA THR A 5 9.14 18.67 12.58
C THR A 5 9.83 17.76 11.57
N LYS A 6 11.16 17.89 11.44
CA LYS A 6 11.99 17.03 10.59
C LYS A 6 11.78 15.54 10.88
N THR A 7 11.79 15.19 12.16
CA THR A 7 11.62 13.79 12.59
C THR A 7 10.22 13.30 12.28
N ALA A 8 9.19 14.11 12.51
CA ALA A 8 7.81 13.76 12.19
C ALA A 8 7.62 13.51 10.68
N ILE A 9 8.15 14.38 9.81
CA ILE A 9 8.05 14.19 8.35
C ILE A 9 8.85 12.95 7.90
N LYS A 10 10.05 12.72 8.46
CA LYS A 10 10.81 11.49 8.20
C LYS A 10 10.04 10.24 8.56
N GLN A 11 9.39 10.20 9.72
CA GLN A 11 8.57 9.06 10.13
C GLN A 11 7.41 8.81 9.16
N ILE A 12 6.75 9.87 8.66
CA ILE A 12 5.72 9.75 7.63
C ILE A 12 6.30 9.14 6.34
N ASN A 13 7.47 9.61 5.90
CA ASN A 13 8.13 9.10 4.70
C ASN A 13 8.55 7.63 4.89
N ASP A 14 9.06 7.26 6.06
CA ASP A 14 9.46 5.90 6.39
C ASP A 14 8.26 4.94 6.36
N VAL A 15 7.14 5.31 6.98
CA VAL A 15 5.90 4.51 6.92
C VAL A 15 5.36 4.45 5.49
N SER A 16 5.45 5.55 4.73
CA SER A 16 5.04 5.59 3.31
C SER A 16 5.87 4.63 2.45
N ARG A 17 7.20 4.56 2.65
CA ARG A 17 8.08 3.60 1.97
C ARG A 17 7.78 2.16 2.36
N GLN A 18 7.49 1.89 3.64
CA GLN A 18 7.06 0.57 4.09
C GLN A 18 5.74 0.16 3.41
N LEU A 19 4.75 1.05 3.40
CA LEU A 19 3.46 0.80 2.76
C LEU A 19 3.62 0.51 1.27
N LEU A 20 4.45 1.29 0.58
CA LEU A 20 4.76 1.10 -0.84
C LEU A 20 5.40 -0.27 -1.10
N SER A 21 6.40 -0.63 -0.31
CA SER A 21 7.06 -1.94 -0.41
C SER A 21 6.06 -3.08 -0.26
N ARG A 22 5.10 -2.98 0.67
CA ARG A 22 4.08 -4.02 0.85
C ARG A 22 3.09 -4.10 -0.30
N ILE A 23 2.64 -2.96 -0.83
CA ILE A 23 1.77 -2.95 -2.02
C ILE A 23 2.48 -3.61 -3.20
N GLN A 24 3.78 -3.33 -3.39
CA GLN A 24 4.57 -3.94 -4.45
C GLN A 24 4.78 -5.45 -4.24
N SER A 25 5.01 -5.92 -3.01
CA SER A 25 5.08 -7.35 -2.71
C SER A 25 3.78 -8.07 -3.06
N VAL A 26 2.64 -7.52 -2.64
CA VAL A 26 1.31 -8.07 -2.97
C VAL A 26 1.09 -8.15 -4.48
N GLN A 27 1.48 -7.11 -5.24
CA GLN A 27 1.40 -7.13 -6.70
C GLN A 27 2.25 -8.24 -7.32
N LYS A 28 3.52 -8.38 -6.89
CA LYS A 28 4.43 -9.43 -7.39
C LYS A 28 3.89 -10.83 -7.09
N ASN A 29 3.45 -11.05 -5.85
CA ASN A 29 2.87 -12.33 -5.45
C ASN A 29 1.61 -12.65 -6.25
N SER A 30 0.77 -11.64 -6.51
CA SER A 30 -0.44 -11.79 -7.31
C SER A 30 -0.12 -12.13 -8.78
N GLN A 31 0.94 -11.60 -9.37
CA GLN A 31 1.37 -11.93 -10.75
C GLN A 31 2.00 -13.32 -10.87
N ASN A 32 2.68 -13.80 -9.83
CA ASN A 32 3.41 -15.08 -9.84
C ASN A 32 2.53 -16.31 -9.61
N THR A 33 1.23 -16.15 -9.29
CA THR A 33 0.29 -17.27 -9.09
C THR A 33 0.00 -18.11 -10.35
N HIS A 34 0.68 -17.86 -11.47
CA HIS A 34 0.59 -18.70 -12.65
C HIS A 34 1.48 -19.97 -12.56
N ASP A 35 2.46 -20.01 -11.65
CA ASP A 35 3.34 -21.17 -11.45
C ASP A 35 3.57 -21.42 -9.94
N LEU A 36 3.21 -22.63 -9.49
CA LEU A 36 3.52 -23.27 -8.21
C LEU A 36 2.62 -22.98 -6.99
N ALA A 37 2.11 -24.09 -6.47
CA ALA A 37 1.17 -24.23 -5.37
C ALA A 37 1.85 -24.11 -3.99
N GLU A 38 1.02 -23.74 -3.01
CA GLU A 38 1.07 -24.13 -1.59
C GLU A 38 2.07 -23.47 -0.61
N THR A 39 3.05 -22.66 -1.02
CA THR A 39 3.97 -22.01 -0.05
C THR A 39 3.78 -20.51 0.18
N SER A 40 2.94 -19.83 -0.62
CA SER A 40 2.85 -18.35 -0.62
C SER A 40 1.62 -17.75 0.07
N GLU A 41 0.64 -18.56 0.49
CA GLU A 41 -0.62 -18.05 1.04
C GLU A 41 -0.45 -17.42 2.43
N GLU A 42 0.38 -18.02 3.30
CA GLU A 42 0.61 -17.52 4.66
C GLU A 42 1.40 -16.19 4.66
N GLU A 43 2.46 -16.08 3.86
CA GLU A 43 3.25 -14.86 3.75
C GLU A 43 2.44 -13.70 3.14
N ASN A 44 1.68 -13.98 2.07
CA ASN A 44 0.83 -12.97 1.44
C ASN A 44 -0.30 -12.50 2.37
N SER A 45 -0.88 -13.41 3.17
CA SER A 45 -1.90 -13.04 4.17
C SER A 45 -1.35 -12.11 5.25
N LYS A 46 -0.11 -12.34 5.69
CA LYS A 46 0.59 -11.53 6.70
C LYS A 46 1.04 -10.18 6.16
N GLU A 47 1.42 -10.12 4.88
CA GLU A 47 1.73 -8.85 4.21
C GLU A 47 0.48 -7.98 4.04
N ILE A 48 -0.65 -8.57 3.66
CA ILE A 48 -1.94 -7.88 3.50
C ILE A 48 -2.48 -7.41 4.85
N SER A 49 -2.35 -8.21 5.91
CA SER A 49 -2.87 -7.86 7.25
C SER A 49 -2.19 -6.64 7.87
N GLN A 50 -0.97 -6.31 7.43
CA GLN A 50 -0.21 -5.15 7.94
C GLN A 50 -0.51 -3.85 7.18
N LEU A 51 -1.14 -3.91 5.99
CA LEU A 51 -1.48 -2.72 5.20
C LEU A 51 -2.44 -1.77 5.95
N PRO A 52 -3.55 -2.23 6.57
CA PRO A 52 -4.44 -1.33 7.31
C PRO A 52 -3.76 -0.63 8.49
N GLU A 53 -2.86 -1.34 9.19
CA GLU A 53 -2.11 -0.80 10.32
C GLU A 53 -1.16 0.31 9.86
N LEU A 54 -0.35 0.06 8.83
CA LEU A 54 0.55 1.07 8.25
C LEU A 54 -0.21 2.28 7.70
N MET A 55 -1.38 2.08 7.07
CA MET A 55 -2.24 3.18 6.62
C MET A 55 -2.77 4.02 7.78
N SER A 56 -3.21 3.37 8.86
CA SER A 56 -3.69 4.04 10.06
C SER A 56 -2.58 4.84 10.72
N GLN A 57 -1.40 4.24 10.89
CA GLN A 57 -0.22 4.88 11.45
C GLN A 57 0.19 6.11 10.62
N ARG A 58 0.26 5.98 9.29
CA ARG A 58 0.58 7.11 8.40
C ARG A 58 -0.44 8.24 8.56
N LYS A 59 -1.73 7.92 8.60
CA LYS A 59 -2.80 8.92 8.77
C LYS A 59 -2.68 9.66 10.11
N GLU A 60 -2.39 8.93 11.19
CA GLU A 60 -2.19 9.51 12.51
C GLU A 60 -0.97 10.45 12.53
N LEU A 61 0.16 10.02 11.97
CA LEU A 61 1.36 10.84 11.88
C LEU A 61 1.13 12.13 11.07
N ILE A 62 0.43 12.05 9.94
CA ILE A 62 0.06 13.23 9.14
C ILE A 62 -0.86 14.16 9.93
N THR A 63 -1.85 13.60 10.62
CA THR A 63 -2.78 14.38 11.45
C THR A 63 -2.03 15.08 12.58
N HIS A 64 -1.11 14.37 13.23
CA HIS A 64 -0.24 14.91 14.28
C HIS A 64 0.65 16.04 13.73
N LEU A 65 1.25 15.85 12.55
CA LEU A 65 2.09 16.87 11.90
C LEU A 65 1.33 18.20 11.74
N PHE A 66 0.15 18.16 11.14
CA PHE A 66 -0.63 19.37 10.86
C PHE A 66 -1.35 19.96 12.08
N SER A 67 -1.50 19.20 13.16
CA SER A 67 -2.11 19.69 14.41
C SER A 67 -1.10 20.31 15.38
N HIS A 68 0.17 19.90 15.31
CA HIS A 68 1.18 20.29 16.31
C HIS A 68 2.27 21.22 15.76
N PHE A 69 2.45 21.30 14.45
CA PHE A 69 3.50 22.13 13.84
C PHE A 69 2.90 23.24 12.98
N SER A 70 3.54 24.41 13.00
CA SER A 70 3.12 25.54 12.18
C SER A 70 3.44 25.30 10.71
N SER A 71 2.74 26.00 9.82
CA SER A 71 3.03 25.95 8.38
C SER A 71 4.46 26.41 8.06
N ILE A 72 5.01 27.35 8.84
CA ILE A 72 6.37 27.86 8.68
C ILE A 72 7.38 26.75 9.02
N ASP A 73 7.19 26.07 10.15
CA ASP A 73 8.07 24.98 10.58
C ASP A 73 8.04 23.82 9.59
N ILE A 74 6.85 23.46 9.10
CA ILE A 74 6.70 22.42 8.07
C ILE A 74 7.41 22.85 6.79
N SER A 75 7.12 24.06 6.28
CA SER A 75 7.70 24.55 5.02
C SER A 75 9.22 24.69 5.06
N SER A 76 9.82 24.82 6.25
CA SER A 76 11.28 24.83 6.40
C SER A 76 11.96 23.50 6.03
N GLU A 77 11.20 22.40 5.99
CA GLU A 77 11.68 21.05 5.63
C GLU A 77 11.30 20.67 4.17
N GLU A 78 11.50 21.60 3.24
CA GLU A 78 11.07 21.51 1.84
C GLU A 78 11.44 20.18 1.16
N ALA A 79 12.70 19.76 1.26
CA ALA A 79 13.16 18.52 0.63
C ALA A 79 12.40 17.27 1.11
N LEU A 80 12.02 17.23 2.40
CA LEU A 80 11.27 16.10 2.96
C LEU A 80 9.79 16.15 2.54
N ILE A 81 9.22 17.34 2.35
CA ILE A 81 7.85 17.52 1.83
C ILE A 81 7.77 17.11 0.35
N ILE A 82 8.78 17.46 -0.44
CA ILE A 82 8.87 17.04 -1.84
C ILE A 82 8.91 15.51 -1.91
N GLU A 83 9.72 14.87 -1.06
CA GLU A 83 9.74 13.42 -0.95
C GLU A 83 8.38 12.85 -0.53
N MET A 84 7.76 13.41 0.52
CA MET A 84 6.43 12.99 1.00
C MET A 84 5.40 13.02 -0.13
N THR A 85 5.40 14.10 -0.92
CA THR A 85 4.50 14.26 -2.08
C THR A 85 4.80 13.24 -3.18
N SER A 86 6.07 12.97 -3.46
CA SER A 86 6.48 11.94 -4.41
C SER A 86 5.99 10.55 -3.99
N LEU A 87 6.17 10.20 -2.72
CA LEU A 87 5.72 8.93 -2.15
C LEU A 87 4.19 8.81 -2.21
N ASP A 88 3.44 9.89 -1.98
CA ASP A 88 1.99 9.90 -2.07
C ASP A 88 1.47 9.63 -3.48
N ASN A 89 2.14 10.23 -4.48
CA ASN A 89 1.84 9.99 -5.88
C ASN A 89 2.13 8.53 -6.26
N GLU A 90 3.26 7.99 -5.81
CA GLU A 90 3.63 6.61 -6.07
C GLU A 90 2.68 5.61 -5.40
N LEU A 91 2.34 5.82 -4.13
CA LEU A 91 1.35 5.04 -3.39
C LEU A 91 -0.01 5.04 -4.11
N THR A 92 -0.45 6.20 -4.60
CA THR A 92 -1.71 6.32 -5.34
C THR A 92 -1.66 5.52 -6.65
N SER A 93 -0.56 5.63 -7.39
CA SER A 93 -0.35 4.90 -8.64
C SER A 93 -0.34 3.39 -8.41
N GLN A 94 0.46 2.92 -7.45
CA GLN A 94 0.60 1.49 -7.15
C GLN A 94 -0.68 0.89 -6.55
N SER A 95 -1.40 1.65 -5.72
CA SER A 95 -2.69 1.20 -5.19
C SER A 95 -3.73 1.02 -6.31
N LYS A 96 -3.79 1.94 -7.28
CA LYS A 96 -4.65 1.80 -8.46
C LYS A 96 -4.26 0.58 -9.31
N ALA A 97 -2.98 0.40 -9.57
CA ALA A 97 -2.49 -0.75 -10.32
C ALA A 97 -2.82 -2.08 -9.61
N CYS A 98 -2.60 -2.16 -8.30
CA CYS A 98 -2.91 -3.32 -7.48
C CYS A 98 -4.41 -3.64 -7.51
N LYS A 99 -5.27 -2.61 -7.34
CA LYS A 99 -6.73 -2.76 -7.44
C LYS A 99 -7.16 -3.34 -8.79
N ASN A 100 -6.55 -2.90 -9.89
CA ASN A 100 -6.87 -3.41 -11.22
C ASN A 100 -6.50 -4.89 -11.36
N ILE A 101 -5.30 -5.29 -10.91
CA ILE A 101 -4.84 -6.69 -10.94
C ILE A 101 -5.81 -7.59 -10.15
N ILE A 102 -6.16 -7.20 -8.92
CA ILE A 102 -7.10 -7.97 -8.08
C ILE A 102 -8.47 -8.06 -8.75
N THR A 103 -8.96 -6.97 -9.35
CA THR A 103 -10.26 -6.94 -10.04
C THR A 103 -10.26 -7.90 -11.23
N GLU A 104 -9.20 -7.93 -12.02
CA GLU A 104 -9.05 -8.87 -13.14
C GLU A 104 -9.04 -10.33 -12.67
N GLN A 105 -8.35 -10.63 -11.57
CA GLN A 105 -8.33 -11.96 -10.98
C GLN A 105 -9.72 -12.40 -10.50
N ILE A 106 -10.47 -11.52 -9.82
CA ILE A 106 -11.85 -11.79 -9.40
C ILE A 106 -12.74 -12.07 -10.61
N ILE A 107 -12.60 -11.31 -11.70
CA ILE A 107 -13.36 -11.54 -12.94
C ILE A 107 -13.03 -12.92 -13.54
N LYS A 108 -11.74 -13.28 -13.62
CA LYS A 108 -11.30 -14.60 -14.11
C LYS A 108 -11.87 -15.73 -13.25
N LEU A 109 -11.79 -15.63 -11.92
CA LEU A 109 -12.35 -16.61 -10.98
C LEU A 109 -13.87 -16.75 -11.14
N LYS A 110 -14.59 -15.64 -11.26
CA LYS A 110 -16.05 -15.64 -11.50
C LYS A 110 -16.40 -16.36 -12.79
N ASN A 111 -15.64 -16.15 -13.86
CA ASN A 111 -15.86 -16.81 -15.14
C ASN A 111 -15.52 -18.31 -15.08
N SER A 112 -14.42 -18.70 -14.43
CA SER A 112 -14.06 -20.10 -14.19
C SER A 112 -15.16 -20.84 -13.41
N THR A 113 -15.67 -20.24 -12.34
CA THR A 113 -16.75 -20.81 -11.51
C THR A 113 -18.03 -21.02 -12.31
N LYS A 114 -18.37 -20.09 -13.20
CA LYS A 114 -19.53 -20.24 -14.11
C LYS A 114 -19.34 -21.44 -15.05
N ILE A 115 -18.16 -21.60 -15.64
CA ILE A 115 -17.84 -22.73 -16.53
C ILE A 115 -17.97 -24.06 -15.78
N ILE A 116 -17.39 -24.17 -14.58
CA ILE A 116 -17.46 -25.38 -13.75
C ILE A 116 -18.92 -25.74 -13.41
N LYS A 117 -19.75 -24.75 -13.06
CA LYS A 117 -21.18 -24.98 -12.78
C LYS A 117 -21.96 -25.45 -14.00
N SER A 118 -21.66 -24.92 -15.19
CA SER A 118 -22.27 -25.39 -16.44
C SER A 118 -21.85 -26.84 -16.74
N TYR A 119 -20.59 -27.19 -16.53
CA TYR A 119 -20.08 -28.54 -16.80
C TYR A 119 -20.66 -29.59 -15.85
N LYS A 120 -20.83 -29.27 -14.55
CA LYS A 120 -21.47 -30.15 -13.56
C LYS A 120 -22.98 -30.39 -13.80
N LYS A 121 -23.61 -29.65 -14.71
CA LYS A 121 -25.04 -29.81 -15.03
C LYS A 121 -25.27 -30.80 -16.18
N TYR A 122 -24.23 -31.15 -16.92
CA TYR A 122 -24.20 -32.25 -17.88
C TYR A 122 -23.63 -33.50 -17.24
#